data_AF-A0A626ZF97-F1
#
_entry.id   AF-A0A626ZF97-F1
#
_cell.length_a   1.000
_cell.length_b   1.000
_cell.length_c   1.000
_cell.angle_alpha   90.00
_cell.angle_beta   90.00
_cell.angle_gamma   90.00
#
_symmetry.space_group_name_H-M   'P 1'
#
loop_
_entity.id
_entity.type
_entity.pdbx_description
1 polymer ?
#
loop_
_entity_poly.entity_id
_entity_poly.type
_entity_poly.pdbx_seq_one_letter_code
_entity_poly.pdbx_strand_id
1 'polypeptide(L)'
;CSPESFFSIIQNQRLWLSSMDHMNDYMEKKWFYSTLKKYLYKNLDANCVDQFIAHLDDNISIGTPFACCLSKSGDILSQWRAYAKDGFGVSIGFDREKLDVYDGIIGNNLDPKHRLTLSDISYMDINVIECLAERILSRYSFIKK
;
A
#
# COMPACT_ATOMS: atom_id res chain seq x y z
N CYS A 1 4.17 -14.22 14.08
CA CYS A 1 5.52 -14.28 13.49
C CYS A 1 6.23 -15.56 13.91
N SER A 2 7.27 -16.01 13.20
CA SER A 2 8.07 -17.17 13.64
C SER A 2 8.88 -16.84 14.92
N PRO A 3 9.36 -17.85 15.68
CA PRO A 3 10.20 -17.62 16.86
C PRO A 3 11.49 -16.86 16.54
N GLU A 4 12.09 -17.13 15.37
CA GLU A 4 13.33 -16.48 14.92
C GLU A 4 13.09 -14.99 14.58
N SER A 5 11.99 -14.69 13.89
CA SER A 5 11.56 -13.29 13.65
C SER A 5 11.25 -12.57 14.96
N PHE A 6 10.57 -13.23 15.90
CA PHE A 6 10.29 -12.67 17.22
C PHE A 6 11.58 -12.30 17.95
N PHE A 7 12.54 -13.22 18.02
CA PHE A 7 13.82 -12.97 18.67
C PHE A 7 14.55 -11.77 18.03
N SER A 8 14.55 -11.69 16.70
CA SER A 8 15.12 -10.55 15.98
C SER A 8 14.43 -9.22 16.30
N ILE A 9 13.09 -9.19 16.37
CA ILE A 9 12.32 -7.98 16.73
C ILE A 9 12.67 -7.51 18.14
N ILE A 10 12.69 -8.40 19.12
CA ILE A 10 12.95 -8.05 20.52
C ILE A 10 14.42 -7.64 20.73
N GLN A 11 15.36 -8.38 20.14
CA GLN A 11 16.79 -8.09 20.27
C GLN A 11 17.15 -6.73 19.67
N ASN A 12 16.57 -6.38 18.51
CA ASN A 12 16.89 -5.14 17.80
C ASN A 12 15.95 -3.99 18.12
N GLN A 13 14.81 -4.26 18.78
CA GLN A 13 13.73 -3.30 19.03
C GLN A 13 13.26 -2.61 17.74
N ARG A 14 13.19 -3.37 16.64
CA ARG A 14 12.91 -2.86 15.30
C ARG A 14 11.92 -3.76 14.58
N LEU A 15 11.03 -3.12 13.83
CA LEU A 15 10.20 -3.77 12.82
C LEU A 15 10.86 -3.61 11.46
N TRP A 16 10.96 -4.71 10.73
CA TRP A 16 11.48 -4.72 9.37
C TRP A 16 10.33 -4.54 8.39
N LEU A 17 10.50 -3.65 7.42
CA LEU A 17 9.55 -3.44 6.34
C LEU A 17 10.12 -4.11 5.08
N SER A 18 9.25 -4.70 4.28
CA SER A 18 9.57 -5.36 3.02
C SER A 18 8.95 -4.60 1.86
N SER A 19 9.55 -4.65 0.67
CA SER A 19 8.93 -4.08 -0.54
C SER A 19 7.55 -4.68 -0.74
N MET A 20 6.55 -3.85 -1.04
CA MET A 20 5.19 -4.32 -1.36
C MET A 20 5.14 -5.26 -2.57
N ASP A 21 6.17 -5.24 -3.44
CA ASP A 21 6.26 -6.15 -4.59
C ASP A 21 6.53 -7.61 -4.18
N HIS A 22 6.92 -7.84 -2.92
CA HIS A 22 7.18 -9.18 -2.36
C HIS A 22 6.10 -9.63 -1.37
N MET A 23 5.01 -8.88 -1.25
CA MET A 23 3.90 -9.25 -0.38
C MET A 23 2.99 -10.29 -1.05
N ASN A 24 2.19 -10.98 -0.23
CA ASN A 24 1.28 -12.02 -0.72
C ASN A 24 0.22 -11.48 -1.72
N ASP A 25 -0.04 -10.18 -1.66
CA ASP A 25 -0.96 -9.40 -2.49
C ASP A 25 -0.23 -8.50 -3.51
N TYR A 26 1.00 -8.86 -3.93
CA TYR A 26 1.80 -8.08 -4.90
C TYR A 26 1.07 -7.72 -6.21
N MET A 27 0.01 -8.46 -6.57
CA MET A 27 -0.81 -8.17 -7.74
C MET A 27 -1.71 -6.95 -7.57
N GLU A 28 -1.97 -6.49 -6.34
CA GLU A 28 -2.89 -5.37 -6.08
C GLU A 28 -2.41 -4.07 -6.72
N LYS A 29 -1.11 -3.73 -6.59
CA LYS A 29 -0.50 -2.58 -7.26
C LYS A 29 -0.67 -2.65 -8.77
N LYS A 30 -0.40 -3.83 -9.36
CA LYS A 30 -0.51 -4.06 -10.82
C LYS A 30 -1.94 -3.96 -11.29
N TRP A 31 -2.87 -4.53 -10.54
CA TRP A 31 -4.29 -4.51 -10.83
C TRP A 31 -4.84 -3.08 -10.76
N PHE A 32 -4.59 -2.35 -9.67
CA PHE A 32 -4.95 -0.94 -9.51
C PHE A 32 -4.48 -0.13 -10.71
N TYR A 33 -3.21 -0.28 -11.07
CA TYR A 33 -2.63 0.47 -12.17
C TYR A 33 -3.28 0.13 -13.50
N SER A 34 -3.49 -1.15 -13.79
CA SER A 34 -4.14 -1.58 -15.03
C SER A 34 -5.58 -1.07 -15.16
N THR A 35 -6.33 -1.02 -14.06
CA THR A 35 -7.70 -0.51 -14.00
C THR A 35 -7.71 0.99 -14.23
N LEU A 36 -6.81 1.74 -13.57
CA LEU A 36 -6.66 3.18 -13.78
C LEU A 36 -6.31 3.50 -15.23
N LYS A 37 -5.35 2.80 -15.84
CA LYS A 37 -4.98 3.00 -17.25
C LYS A 37 -6.18 2.81 -18.19
N LYS A 38 -6.96 1.74 -17.99
CA LYS A 38 -8.18 1.48 -18.78
C LYS A 38 -9.20 2.60 -18.65
N TYR A 39 -9.44 3.09 -17.43
CA TYR A 39 -10.32 4.21 -17.19
C TYR A 39 -9.84 5.48 -17.90
N LEU A 40 -8.54 5.77 -17.85
CA LEU A 40 -7.96 6.96 -18.48
C LEU A 40 -8.10 6.91 -20.01
N TYR A 41 -7.76 5.78 -20.64
CA TYR A 41 -7.92 5.60 -22.09
C TYR A 41 -9.38 5.75 -22.55
N LYS A 42 -10.33 5.33 -21.72
CA LYS A 42 -11.75 5.45 -22.01
C LYS A 42 -12.24 6.91 -21.91
N ASN A 43 -11.80 7.66 -20.91
CA ASN A 43 -12.44 8.92 -20.51
C ASN A 43 -11.64 10.20 -20.82
N LEU A 44 -10.33 10.13 -21.08
CA LEU A 44 -9.52 11.29 -21.46
C LEU A 44 -9.44 11.47 -22.98
N ASP A 45 -9.12 12.70 -23.41
CA ASP A 45 -8.82 13.03 -24.81
C ASP A 45 -7.62 12.22 -25.33
N ALA A 46 -7.74 11.69 -26.55
CA ALA A 46 -6.69 10.89 -27.18
C ALA A 46 -5.39 11.69 -27.36
N ASN A 47 -5.47 13.02 -27.48
CA ASN A 47 -4.31 13.89 -27.66
C ASN A 47 -3.49 14.06 -26.37
N CYS A 48 -4.07 13.81 -25.18
CA CYS A 48 -3.39 14.01 -23.90
C CYS A 48 -3.16 12.72 -23.11
N VAL A 49 -3.96 11.67 -23.35
CA VAL A 49 -3.92 10.45 -22.54
C VAL A 49 -2.56 9.76 -22.57
N ASP A 50 -1.90 9.69 -23.72
CA ASP A 50 -0.60 9.02 -23.82
C ASP A 50 0.50 9.75 -23.04
N GLN A 51 0.50 11.08 -23.05
CA GLN A 51 1.43 11.88 -22.25
C GLN A 51 1.17 11.69 -20.75
N PHE A 52 -0.10 11.68 -20.35
CA PHE A 52 -0.48 11.46 -18.95
C PHE A 52 -0.09 10.06 -18.47
N ILE A 53 -0.29 9.04 -19.29
CA ILE A 53 0.10 7.66 -19.02
C ILE A 53 1.61 7.52 -18.91
N ALA A 54 2.38 8.15 -19.81
CA ALA A 54 3.85 8.15 -19.74
C ALA A 54 4.33 8.74 -18.40
N HIS A 55 3.75 9.87 -17.97
CA HIS A 55 4.06 10.44 -16.66
C HIS A 55 3.68 9.51 -15.50
N LEU A 56 2.56 8.79 -15.57
CA LEU A 56 2.20 7.80 -14.56
C LEU A 56 3.17 6.61 -14.53
N ASP A 57 3.60 6.12 -15.70
CA ASP A 57 4.59 5.05 -15.83
C ASP A 57 5.93 5.45 -15.19
N ASP A 58 6.39 6.68 -15.45
CA ASP A 58 7.59 7.22 -14.83
C ASP A 58 7.44 7.29 -13.30
N ASN A 59 6.32 7.81 -12.79
CA ASN A 59 6.10 7.97 -11.36
C ASN A 59 5.99 6.63 -10.62
N ILE A 60 5.35 5.62 -11.20
CA ILE A 60 5.25 4.29 -10.59
C ILE A 60 6.60 3.57 -10.57
N SER A 61 7.49 3.93 -11.50
CA SER A 61 8.84 3.39 -11.59
C SER A 61 9.82 3.99 -10.59
N ILE A 62 9.47 5.11 -9.93
CA ILE A 62 10.31 5.77 -8.90
C ILE A 62 10.58 4.85 -7.70
N GLY A 63 9.67 3.91 -7.42
CA GLY A 63 9.92 2.85 -6.45
C GLY A 63 8.64 2.28 -5.85
N THR A 64 8.81 1.17 -5.14
CA THR A 64 7.73 0.54 -4.38
C THR A 64 7.90 0.87 -2.90
N PRO A 65 6.83 1.34 -2.21
CA PRO A 65 6.89 1.54 -0.78
C PRO A 65 7.24 0.24 -0.06
N PHE A 66 7.85 0.39 1.11
CA PHE A 66 8.08 -0.73 2.02
C PHE A 66 6.95 -0.76 3.04
N ALA A 67 6.48 -1.95 3.40
CA ALA A 67 5.39 -2.14 4.34
C ALA A 67 5.67 -3.28 5.32
N CYS A 68 5.01 -3.22 6.47
CA CYS A 68 4.90 -4.29 7.45
C CYS A 68 3.41 -4.39 7.81
N CYS A 69 2.83 -5.58 7.66
CA CYS A 69 1.41 -5.80 7.93
C CYS A 69 1.18 -6.27 9.36
N LEU A 70 0.27 -5.58 10.05
CA LEU A 70 -0.22 -5.95 11.37
C LEU A 70 -1.70 -6.35 11.27
N SER A 71 -2.17 -7.11 12.26
CA SER A 71 -3.58 -7.51 12.36
C SER A 71 -4.22 -6.88 13.59
N LYS A 72 -5.47 -6.44 13.47
CA LYS A 72 -6.28 -6.00 14.63
C LYS A 72 -6.75 -7.17 15.49
N SER A 73 -6.85 -8.38 14.90
CA SER A 73 -7.23 -9.59 15.63
C SER A 73 -5.99 -10.45 15.87
N GLY A 74 -5.78 -10.84 17.13
CA GLY A 74 -4.61 -11.61 17.56
C GLY A 74 -4.69 -13.11 17.26
N ASP A 75 -5.88 -13.64 17.00
CA ASP A 75 -6.11 -15.07 16.77
C ASP A 75 -6.83 -15.29 15.44
N ILE A 76 -6.05 -15.38 14.36
CA ILE A 76 -6.54 -15.66 13.00
C ILE A 76 -5.81 -16.89 12.47
N LEU A 77 -6.54 -17.98 12.23
CA LEU A 77 -5.97 -19.27 11.78
C LEU A 77 -5.10 -19.13 10.53
N SER A 78 -5.53 -18.35 9.53
CA SER A 78 -4.74 -18.12 8.32
C SER A 78 -3.40 -17.45 8.62
N GLN A 79 -3.35 -16.53 9.59
CA GLN A 79 -2.11 -15.86 9.99
C GLN A 79 -1.18 -16.79 10.77
N TRP A 80 -1.74 -17.68 11.60
CA TRP A 80 -0.96 -18.70 12.29
C TRP A 80 -0.26 -19.64 11.29
N ARG A 81 -0.99 -20.08 10.28
CA ARG A 81 -0.47 -20.93 9.20
C ARG A 81 0.59 -20.21 8.37
N ALA A 82 0.26 -19.02 7.87
CA ALA A 82 1.10 -18.30 6.92
C ALA A 82 2.35 -17.65 7.55
N TYR A 83 2.24 -17.10 8.77
CA TYR A 83 3.27 -16.21 9.33
C TYR A 83 3.80 -16.63 10.70
N ALA A 84 3.23 -17.65 11.33
CA ALA A 84 3.66 -18.13 12.65
C ALA A 84 4.16 -19.58 12.59
N LYS A 85 4.86 -19.95 11.50
CA LYS A 85 5.49 -21.27 11.34
C LYS A 85 4.49 -22.40 11.62
N ASP A 86 3.30 -22.31 11.01
CA ASP A 86 2.20 -23.25 11.21
C ASP A 86 1.78 -23.45 12.68
N GLY A 87 1.69 -22.35 13.43
CA GLY A 87 1.26 -22.35 14.84
C GLY A 87 2.38 -22.46 15.89
N PHE A 88 3.62 -22.71 15.48
CA PHE A 88 4.77 -22.77 16.40
C PHE A 88 5.36 -21.39 16.77
N GLY A 89 4.87 -20.33 16.14
CA GLY A 89 5.30 -18.96 16.35
C GLY A 89 4.59 -18.27 17.50
N VAL A 90 4.67 -16.93 17.49
CA VAL A 90 4.06 -16.08 18.52
C VAL A 90 3.27 -14.93 17.91
N SER A 91 2.32 -14.41 18.67
CA SER A 91 1.61 -13.17 18.39
C SER A 91 2.21 -12.04 19.22
N ILE A 92 2.49 -10.90 18.61
CA ILE A 92 3.04 -9.71 19.26
C ILE A 92 1.99 -8.61 19.16
N GLY A 93 1.53 -8.10 20.30
CA GLY A 93 0.62 -6.95 20.34
C GLY A 93 1.40 -5.64 20.30
N PHE A 94 0.89 -4.68 19.52
CA PHE A 94 1.41 -3.31 19.48
C PHE A 94 0.34 -2.33 19.94
N ASP A 95 0.77 -1.37 20.76
CA ASP A 95 -0.04 -0.24 21.15
C ASP A 95 0.09 0.85 20.08
N ARG A 96 -0.99 1.13 19.37
CA ARG A 96 -1.01 2.07 18.23
C ARG A 96 -0.53 3.46 18.64
N GLU A 97 -0.90 3.93 19.83
CA GLU A 97 -0.55 5.28 20.30
C GLU A 97 0.93 5.41 20.63
N LYS A 98 1.62 4.28 20.85
CA LYS A 98 3.07 4.24 21.12
C LYS A 98 3.91 4.08 19.86
N LEU A 99 3.29 3.76 18.73
CA LEU A 99 3.94 3.80 17.42
C LEU A 99 3.91 5.26 16.94
N ASP A 100 4.90 6.06 17.33
CA ASP A 100 5.08 7.47 16.93
C ASP A 100 5.28 7.58 15.41
N VAL A 101 4.18 7.55 14.66
CA VAL A 101 4.13 7.58 13.20
C VAL A 101 3.21 8.69 12.72
N TYR A 102 3.48 9.20 11.53
CA TYR A 102 2.69 10.27 10.95
C TYR A 102 1.29 9.79 10.57
N ASP A 103 0.26 10.56 10.93
CA ASP A 103 -1.12 10.29 10.54
C ASP A 103 -1.43 11.03 9.23
N GLY A 104 -1.14 10.38 8.11
CA GLY A 104 -1.41 10.93 6.78
C GLY A 104 -0.90 10.07 5.63
N ILE A 105 -0.91 10.66 4.44
CA ILE A 105 -0.51 9.99 3.19
C ILE A 105 1.02 9.90 3.13
N ILE A 106 1.52 8.70 2.82
CA ILE A 106 2.95 8.48 2.57
C ILE A 106 3.35 9.18 1.28
N GLY A 107 4.45 9.93 1.31
CA GLY A 107 5.07 10.50 0.13
C GLY A 107 6.56 10.68 0.32
N ASN A 108 7.24 11.03 -0.78
CA ASN A 108 8.61 11.49 -0.70
C ASN A 108 8.64 12.83 0.03
N ASN A 109 9.08 12.81 1.29
CA ASN A 109 9.19 14.00 2.13
C ASN A 109 10.64 14.19 2.61
N LEU A 110 11.05 15.45 2.71
CA LEU A 110 12.35 15.84 3.27
C LEU A 110 12.42 15.49 4.77
N ASP A 111 11.31 15.65 5.49
CA ASP A 111 11.21 15.26 6.89
C ASP A 111 10.95 13.75 7.00
N PRO A 112 11.87 12.98 7.62
CA PRO A 112 11.70 11.55 7.82
C PRO A 112 10.45 11.16 8.60
N LYS A 113 9.93 12.02 9.49
CA LYS A 113 8.71 11.73 10.27
C LYS A 113 7.50 11.51 9.37
N HIS A 114 7.45 12.20 8.24
CA HIS A 114 6.35 12.11 7.26
C HIS A 114 6.54 10.96 6.25
N ARG A 115 7.58 10.13 6.41
CA ARG A 115 7.86 8.98 5.54
C ARG A 115 7.39 7.64 6.12
N LEU A 116 6.90 7.63 7.36
CA LEU A 116 6.38 6.45 8.03
C LEU A 116 4.97 6.73 8.57
N THR A 117 4.01 5.92 8.16
CA THR A 117 2.61 6.00 8.61
C THR A 117 2.14 4.63 9.10
N LEU A 118 0.99 4.62 9.77
CA LEU A 118 0.25 3.40 10.09
C LEU A 118 -1.21 3.59 9.73
N SER A 119 -1.62 2.97 8.63
CA SER A 119 -2.99 3.08 8.11
C SER A 119 -3.69 1.74 8.10
N ASP A 120 -5.01 1.77 8.26
CA ASP A 120 -5.84 0.61 7.97
C ASP A 120 -5.81 0.30 6.48
N ILE A 121 -5.72 -0.98 6.13
CA ILE A 121 -5.76 -1.43 4.75
C ILE A 121 -7.21 -1.32 4.25
N SER A 122 -7.39 -0.60 3.15
CA SER A 122 -8.66 -0.49 2.44
C SER A 122 -8.48 -1.02 1.03
N TYR A 123 -8.97 -2.23 0.77
CA TYR A 123 -9.03 -2.80 -0.57
C TYR A 123 -10.04 -2.03 -1.42
N MET A 124 -9.62 -1.63 -2.62
CA MET A 124 -10.48 -0.90 -3.56
C MET A 124 -11.01 -1.82 -4.65
N ASP A 125 -12.30 -1.70 -4.95
CA ASP A 125 -12.87 -2.30 -6.15
C ASP A 125 -12.78 -1.34 -7.36
N ILE A 126 -13.17 -1.83 -8.53
CA ILE A 126 -13.12 -1.06 -9.79
C ILE A 126 -13.94 0.23 -9.66
N ASN A 127 -15.13 0.17 -9.09
CA ASN A 127 -16.03 1.31 -9.00
C ASN A 127 -15.43 2.41 -8.12
N VAL A 128 -14.78 2.03 -7.01
CA VAL A 128 -14.08 2.97 -6.13
C VAL A 128 -12.94 3.65 -6.89
N ILE A 129 -12.13 2.90 -7.64
CA ILE A 129 -11.03 3.47 -8.43
C ILE A 129 -11.55 4.45 -9.48
N GLU A 130 -12.56 4.04 -10.25
CA GLU A 130 -13.14 4.87 -11.31
C GLU A 130 -13.75 6.15 -10.74
N CYS A 131 -14.51 6.06 -9.63
CA CYS A 131 -15.10 7.22 -8.95
C CYS A 131 -14.03 8.18 -8.42
N LEU A 132 -12.94 7.65 -7.85
CA LEU A 132 -11.82 8.49 -7.40
C LEU A 132 -11.13 9.18 -8.57
N ALA A 133 -10.86 8.45 -9.65
CA ALA A 133 -10.25 9.00 -10.86
C ALA A 133 -11.14 10.10 -11.45
N GLU A 134 -12.44 9.84 -11.61
CA GLU A 134 -13.43 10.81 -12.10
C GLU A 134 -13.43 12.08 -11.25
N ARG A 135 -13.52 11.91 -9.93
CA ARG A 135 -13.54 13.04 -8.98
C ARG A 135 -12.28 13.89 -9.06
N ILE A 136 -11.12 13.28 -9.25
CA ILE A 136 -9.85 14.00 -9.39
C ILE A 136 -9.79 14.69 -10.75
N LEU A 137 -10.07 14.00 -11.84
CA LEU A 137 -9.94 14.52 -13.21
C LEU A 137 -10.97 15.61 -13.52
N SER A 138 -12.18 15.51 -12.97
CA SER A 138 -13.23 16.53 -13.09
C SER A 138 -12.79 17.88 -12.53
N ARG A 139 -11.96 17.89 -11.47
CA ARG A 139 -11.42 19.15 -10.90
C ARG A 139 -10.50 19.90 -11.86
N TYR A 140 -9.95 19.20 -12.85
CA TYR A 140 -8.98 19.75 -13.81
C TYR A 140 -9.52 19.79 -15.25
N SER A 141 -10.82 19.55 -15.47
CA SER A 141 -11.46 19.57 -16.79
C SER A 141 -10.87 18.60 -17.83
N PHE A 142 -10.26 17.48 -17.39
CA PHE A 142 -9.65 16.49 -18.29
C PHE A 142 -10.62 15.44 -18.85
N ILE A 143 -11.87 15.41 -18.38
CA ILE A 143 -12.85 14.40 -18.80
C ILE A 143 -13.51 14.83 -20.11
N LYS A 144 -13.57 13.92 -21.08
CA LYS A 144 -14.37 14.09 -22.30
C LYS A 144 -15.81 14.46 -21.93
N LYS A 145 -16.28 15.61 -22.41
CA LYS A 145 -17.70 15.95 -22.35
C LYS A 145 -18.54 15.00 -23.20
#